data_AF-A0A143XBA3-F1
#
_entry.id   AF-A0A143XBA3-F1
#
_cell.length_a   1.000
_cell.length_b   1.000
_cell.length_c   1.000
_cell.angle_alpha   90.00
_cell.angle_beta   90.00
_cell.angle_gamma   90.00
#
_symmetry.space_group_name_H-M   'P 1'
#
loop_
_entity.id
_entity.type
_entity.pdbx_description
1 polymer ?
#
loop_
_entity_poly.entity_id
_entity_poly.type
_entity_poly.pdbx_seq_one_letter_code
_entity_poly.pdbx_strand_id
1 'polypeptide(L)'
;MRKNSALDLLIDELVGMPLFTVGAASEATARAFSAVSAAVERCVEAGVVRPVKAQGRNRVFEVPEVIDEFNMFERKLASPVGDAGIEKPSRVVPDNLARWR
;
A
#
# COMPACT_ATOMS: atom_id res chain seq x y z
N MET A 1 17.39 1.70 10.56
CA MET A 1 16.18 2.27 11.19
C MET A 1 16.36 2.29 12.70
N ARG A 2 15.85 3.31 13.43
CA ARG A 2 15.81 3.29 14.91
C ARG A 2 14.47 2.70 15.37
N LYS A 3 14.51 1.80 16.35
CA LYS A 3 13.31 1.20 16.95
C LYS A 3 12.34 2.27 17.49
N ASN A 4 11.05 2.08 17.27
CA ASN A 4 9.93 2.96 17.63
C ASN A 4 9.96 4.36 16.98
N SER A 5 10.81 4.58 15.97
CA SER A 5 10.78 5.79 15.15
C SER A 5 9.53 5.82 14.26
N ALA A 6 9.18 7.00 13.75
CA ALA A 6 8.03 7.12 12.83
C ALA A 6 8.18 6.23 11.59
N LEU A 7 9.40 6.06 11.06
CA LEU A 7 9.64 5.14 9.94
C LEU A 7 9.47 3.68 10.36
N ASP A 8 9.90 3.32 11.56
CA ASP A 8 9.79 1.95 12.10
C ASP A 8 8.34 1.50 12.18
N LEU A 9 7.53 2.31 12.85
CA LEU A 9 6.11 2.03 13.02
C LEU A 9 5.33 2.15 11.71
N LEU A 10 5.73 3.07 10.82
CA LEU A 10 5.05 3.24 9.55
C LEU A 10 5.18 1.98 8.69
N ILE A 11 6.37 1.38 8.59
CA ILE A 11 6.60 0.18 7.77
C ILE A 11 5.70 -0.99 8.21
N ASP A 12 5.56 -1.19 9.51
CA ASP A 12 4.67 -2.24 10.04
C ASP A 12 3.20 -1.97 9.69
N GLU A 13 2.79 -0.69 9.68
CA GLU A 13 1.41 -0.29 9.40
C GLU A 13 1.03 -0.36 7.90
N LEU A 14 2.00 -0.25 6.99
CA LEU A 14 1.75 -0.16 5.55
C LEU A 14 0.95 -1.35 4.99
N VAL A 15 1.08 -2.54 5.60
CA VAL A 15 0.33 -3.74 5.18
C VAL A 15 -1.16 -3.61 5.53
N GLY A 16 -1.47 -3.07 6.71
CA GLY A 16 -2.85 -2.85 7.16
C GLY A 16 -3.49 -1.61 6.53
N MET A 17 -2.66 -0.68 6.04
CA MET A 17 -3.10 0.59 5.50
C MET A 17 -2.44 0.87 4.13
N PRO A 18 -2.74 0.07 3.08
CA PRO A 18 -2.09 0.19 1.77
C PRO A 18 -2.45 1.47 1.01
N LEU A 19 -3.46 2.22 1.47
CA LEU A 19 -3.88 3.50 0.92
C LEU A 19 -4.10 4.49 2.06
N PHE A 20 -3.34 5.57 2.12
CA PHE A 20 -3.30 6.42 3.30
C PHE A 20 -2.99 7.89 3.02
N THR A 21 -3.21 8.73 4.02
CA THR A 21 -2.71 10.10 4.09
C THR A 21 -1.71 10.22 5.23
N VAL A 22 -0.85 11.25 5.23
CA VAL A 22 0.08 11.48 6.35
C VAL A 22 -0.68 11.68 7.68
N GLY A 23 -1.88 12.28 7.63
CA GLY A 23 -2.73 12.45 8.82
C GLY A 23 -3.16 11.11 9.41
N ALA A 24 -3.73 10.22 8.60
CA ALA A 24 -4.13 8.90 9.05
C ALA A 24 -2.94 8.08 9.58
N ALA A 25 -1.79 8.15 8.90
CA ALA A 25 -0.56 7.49 9.35
C ALA A 25 -0.01 8.07 10.66
N SER A 26 -0.18 9.37 10.89
CA SER A 26 0.19 10.06 12.13
C SER A 26 -0.64 9.56 13.32
N GLU A 27 -1.95 9.38 13.10
CA GLU A 27 -2.86 8.80 14.08
C GLU A 27 -2.54 7.34 14.37
N ALA A 28 -2.41 6.51 13.33
CA ALA A 28 -2.13 5.07 13.46
C ALA A 28 -0.81 4.78 14.19
N THR A 29 0.25 5.55 13.89
CA THR A 29 1.56 5.36 14.53
C THR A 29 1.71 6.08 15.87
N ALA A 30 0.74 6.91 16.27
CA ALA A 30 0.83 7.84 17.40
C ALA A 30 2.13 8.68 17.36
N ARG A 31 2.46 9.22 16.19
CA ARG A 31 3.65 10.07 15.97
C ARG A 31 3.25 11.42 15.38
N ALA A 32 4.08 12.42 15.63
CA ALA A 32 3.86 13.76 15.11
C ALA A 32 3.82 13.76 13.58
N PHE A 33 2.89 14.55 13.03
CA PHE A 33 2.68 14.67 11.58
C PHE A 33 3.98 14.94 10.80
N SER A 34 4.85 15.82 11.29
CA SER A 34 6.12 16.15 10.64
C SER A 34 7.09 14.96 10.59
N ALA A 35 7.15 14.15 11.66
CA ALA A 35 7.99 12.96 11.72
C ALA A 35 7.49 11.86 10.76
N VAL A 36 6.17 11.69 10.67
CA VAL A 36 5.54 10.76 9.72
C VAL A 36 5.71 11.26 8.29
N SER A 37 5.52 12.56 8.03
CA SER A 37 5.76 13.14 6.71
C SER A 37 7.18 12.86 6.22
N ALA A 38 8.20 13.06 7.09
CA ALA A 38 9.59 12.75 6.75
C ALA A 38 9.87 11.24 6.61
N ALA A 39 9.11 10.38 7.28
CA ALA A 39 9.16 8.93 7.06
C ALA A 39 8.56 8.55 5.71
N VAL A 40 7.40 9.10 5.36
CA VAL A 40 6.71 8.88 4.10
C VAL A 40 7.57 9.33 2.92
N GLU A 41 8.18 10.51 2.98
CA GLU A 41 9.09 10.97 1.90
C GLU A 41 10.26 10.00 1.69
N ARG A 42 10.85 9.46 2.77
CA ARG A 42 11.89 8.42 2.65
C ARG A 42 11.37 7.13 2.03
N CYS A 43 10.14 6.72 2.33
CA CYS A 43 9.51 5.58 1.66
C CYS A 43 9.24 5.85 0.18
N VAL A 44 8.90 7.10 -0.18
CA VAL A 44 8.73 7.51 -1.58
C VAL A 44 10.06 7.49 -2.32
N GLU A 45 11.13 8.03 -1.72
CA GLU A 45 12.49 7.98 -2.27
C GLU A 45 12.97 6.53 -2.46
N ALA A 46 12.60 5.63 -1.54
CA ALA A 46 12.91 4.21 -1.63
C ALA A 46 11.97 3.42 -2.57
N GLY A 47 10.92 4.04 -3.10
CA GLY A 47 9.94 3.39 -3.99
C GLY A 47 8.93 2.47 -3.30
N VAL A 48 8.95 2.38 -1.96
CA VAL A 48 8.00 1.56 -1.17
C VAL A 48 6.59 2.15 -1.23
N VAL A 49 6.49 3.47 -1.29
CA VAL A 49 5.23 4.22 -1.29
C VAL A 49 5.19 5.13 -2.51
N ARG A 50 4.00 5.33 -3.10
CA ARG A 50 3.79 6.23 -4.24
C ARG A 50 2.65 7.20 -3.97
N PRO A 51 2.76 8.49 -4.35
CA PRO A 51 1.59 9.37 -4.34
C PRO A 51 0.59 8.96 -5.44
N VAL A 52 -0.68 8.78 -5.07
CA VAL A 52 -1.75 8.38 -6.01
C VAL A 52 -2.05 9.50 -7.02
N LYS A 53 -2.04 10.76 -6.56
CA LYS A 53 -2.14 11.96 -7.39
C LYS A 53 -1.33 13.11 -6.79
N ALA A 54 -0.79 13.96 -7.65
CA ALA A 54 -0.05 15.16 -7.24
C ALA A 54 -1.01 16.34 -6.99
N GLN A 55 -1.87 16.31 -5.96
CA GLN A 55 -2.66 17.49 -5.61
C GLN A 55 -2.88 17.70 -4.10
N GLY A 56 -2.55 18.93 -3.66
CA GLY A 56 -3.22 19.65 -2.57
C GLY A 56 -2.87 19.29 -1.12
N ARG A 57 -3.54 20.00 -0.20
CA ARG A 57 -3.63 19.63 1.22
C ARG A 57 -4.44 18.32 1.27
N ASN A 58 -3.89 17.26 1.88
CA ASN A 58 -4.42 15.88 1.91
C ASN A 58 -3.95 14.95 0.77
N ARG A 59 -2.65 14.96 0.44
CA ARG A 59 -2.03 14.01 -0.50
C ARG A 59 -2.26 12.56 -0.04
N VAL A 60 -2.77 11.74 -0.95
CA VAL A 60 -2.99 10.30 -0.75
C VAL A 60 -1.81 9.52 -1.33
N PHE A 61 -1.43 8.48 -0.62
CA PHE A 61 -0.33 7.58 -0.96
C PHE A 61 -0.84 6.15 -1.02
N GLU A 62 -0.22 5.37 -1.88
CA GLU A 62 -0.43 3.94 -2.02
C GLU A 62 0.87 3.19 -1.71
N VAL A 63 0.72 1.92 -1.35
CA VAL A 63 1.79 0.94 -1.19
C VAL A 63 1.63 -0.09 -2.32
N PRO A 64 2.26 0.13 -3.49
CA PRO A 64 1.95 -0.63 -4.70
C PRO A 64 2.11 -2.15 -4.51
N GLU A 65 3.21 -2.58 -3.87
CA GLU A 65 3.48 -4.00 -3.66
C GLU A 65 2.42 -4.68 -2.79
N VAL A 66 1.93 -4.00 -1.74
CA VAL A 66 0.87 -4.55 -0.88
C VAL A 66 -0.44 -4.68 -1.67
N ILE A 67 -0.79 -3.67 -2.46
CA ILE A 67 -1.98 -3.70 -3.32
C ILE A 67 -1.88 -4.84 -4.34
N ASP A 68 -0.73 -5.00 -4.99
CA ASP A 68 -0.46 -6.07 -5.96
C ASP A 68 -0.63 -7.46 -5.32
N GLU A 69 -0.11 -7.66 -4.11
CA GLU A 69 -0.26 -8.92 -3.37
C GLU A 69 -1.72 -9.22 -3.01
N PHE A 70 -2.48 -8.22 -2.53
CA PHE A 70 -3.92 -8.38 -2.30
C PHE A 70 -4.70 -8.72 -3.58
N ASN A 71 -4.35 -8.09 -4.70
CA ASN A 71 -4.96 -8.37 -5.99
C ASN A 71 -4.66 -9.79 -6.47
N MET A 72 -3.43 -10.28 -6.27
CA MET A 72 -3.07 -11.67 -6.55
C MET A 72 -3.87 -12.64 -5.66
N PHE A 73 -3.99 -12.33 -4.37
CA PHE A 73 -4.74 -13.15 -3.43
C PHE A 73 -6.22 -13.23 -3.79
N GLU A 74 -6.84 -12.10 -4.12
CA GLU A 74 -8.23 -12.05 -4.58
C GLU A 74 -8.45 -12.91 -5.82
N ARG A 75 -7.52 -12.86 -6.78
CA ARG A 75 -7.60 -13.68 -8.00
C ARG A 75 -7.56 -15.18 -7.73
N LYS A 76 -6.68 -15.63 -6.83
CA LYS A 76 -6.62 -17.03 -6.42
C LYS A 76 -7.94 -17.48 -5.81
N LEU A 77 -8.52 -16.68 -4.91
CA LEU A 77 -9.79 -16.98 -4.27
C LEU A 77 -11.00 -16.96 -5.22
N ALA A 78 -10.92 -16.20 -6.32
CA ALA A 78 -12.01 -16.14 -7.29
C ALA A 78 -12.05 -17.33 -8.25
N SER A 79 -10.97 -18.10 -8.35
CA SER A 79 -10.93 -19.35 -9.11
C SER A 79 -11.59 -20.48 -8.31
N PRO A 80 -12.49 -21.29 -8.91
CA PRO A 80 -13.11 -22.42 -8.23
C PRO A 80 -12.11 -23.43 -7.65
N VAL A 81 -10.93 -23.54 -8.25
CA VAL A 81 -9.84 -24.43 -7.82
C VAL A 81 -8.69 -23.71 -7.10
N GLY A 82 -8.86 -22.42 -6.77
CA GLY A 82 -7.85 -21.63 -6.05
C GLY A 82 -6.70 -21.11 -6.92
N ASP A 83 -6.71 -21.40 -8.23
CA ASP A 83 -5.69 -20.95 -9.18
C ASP A 83 -6.35 -20.41 -10.46
N ALA A 84 -6.21 -19.10 -10.66
CA ALA A 84 -6.72 -18.39 -11.83
C ALA A 84 -5.98 -18.73 -13.14
N GLY A 85 -4.81 -19.38 -13.06
CA GLY A 85 -4.08 -19.91 -14.21
C GLY A 85 -4.59 -21.26 -14.69
N ILE A 86 -5.21 -22.04 -13.80
CA ILE A 86 -5.79 -23.37 -14.11
C ILE A 86 -7.23 -23.22 -14.56
N GLU A 87 -8.06 -22.55 -13.76
CA GLU A 87 -9.47 -22.27 -14.09
C GLU A 87 -9.74 -20.77 -13.96
N LYS A 88 -10.50 -20.23 -14.92
CA LYS A 88 -10.78 -18.80 -14.93
C LYS A 88 -11.59 -18.40 -13.68
N PRO A 89 -11.38 -17.18 -13.17
CA PRO A 89 -12.19 -16.62 -12.10
C PRO A 89 -13.69 -16.70 -12.41
N SER A 90 -14.48 -17.12 -11.41
CA SER A 90 -15.94 -17.23 -11.52
C SER A 90 -16.67 -15.87 -11.50
N ARG A 91 -15.94 -14.80 -11.14
CA ARG A 91 -16.41 -13.41 -11.06
C ARG A 91 -15.34 -12.46 -11.59
N VAL A 92 -15.73 -11.20 -11.80
CA VAL A 92 -14.79 -10.13 -12.15
C VAL A 92 -13.75 -9.97 -11.02
N VAL A 93 -12.49 -9.85 -11.43
CA VAL A 93 -11.32 -9.64 -10.57
C VAL A 93 -10.47 -8.51 -11.15
N PRO A 94 -9.62 -7.85 -10.33
CA PRO A 94 -8.67 -6.86 -10.83
C PRO A 94 -7.86 -7.37 -12.03
N ASP A 95 -7.65 -6.49 -13.02
CA ASP A 95 -6.91 -6.83 -14.24
C ASP A 95 -5.42 -7.02 -13.95
N ASN A 96 -4.68 -7.76 -14.79
CA ASN A 96 -3.28 -8.06 -14.53
C ASN A 96 -2.43 -6.77 -14.49
N LEU A 97 -1.88 -6.44 -13.32
CA LEU A 97 -1.17 -5.19 -13.02
C LEU A 97 0.18 -5.04 -13.75
N ALA A 98 0.62 -6.05 -14.50
CA ALA A 98 1.75 -5.95 -15.42
C ALA A 98 1.63 -4.80 -16.44
N ARG A 99 0.45 -4.17 -16.59
CA ARG A 99 0.21 -3.03 -17.48
C ARG A 99 0.54 -1.64 -16.90
N TRP A 100 0.93 -1.53 -15.62
CA TRP A 100 1.18 -0.24 -14.94
C TRP A 100 2.65 -0.01 -14.52
N ARG A 101 3.59 -0.80 -15.07
CA ARG A 101 5.04 -0.56 -14.92
C ARG A 101 5.56 0.40 -15.99
#